data_AF-A0A2Z2K8M7-F1
#
_entry.id   AF-A0A2Z2K8M7-F1
#
_cell.length_a   1.000
_cell.length_b   1.000
_cell.length_c   1.000
_cell.angle_alpha   90.00
_cell.angle_beta   90.00
_cell.angle_gamma   90.00
#
_symmetry.space_group_name_H-M   'P 1'
#
loop_
_entity.id
_entity.type
_entity.pdbx_description
1 polymer ?
#
loop_
_entity_poly.entity_id
_entity_poly.type
_entity_poly.pdbx_seq_one_letter_code
_entity_poly.pdbx_strand_id
1 'polypeptide(L)'
;METTQIIAVAALILALLLMVKVFSLQGKVNELRSDVARLSSINGHPGMTKSAPAPLTVPLPYAYSSGAAVTNNADLDARLLSLISQGQKIKAIKEMREATNMSLKDAKDYVDGLAVRHGY
;
A
#
# COMPACT_ATOMS: atom_id res chain seq x y z
N MET A 1 -21.93 -6.45 -34.76
CA MET A 1 -20.63 -5.91 -34.31
C MET A 1 -19.58 -6.93 -34.72
N GLU A 2 -18.65 -6.53 -35.58
CA GLU A 2 -17.60 -7.42 -36.08
C GLU A 2 -16.61 -7.73 -34.96
N THR A 3 -16.16 -8.98 -34.87
CA THR A 3 -15.14 -9.45 -33.89
C THR A 3 -13.88 -8.58 -33.90
N THR A 4 -13.54 -8.00 -35.05
CA THR A 4 -12.47 -7.01 -35.25
C THR A 4 -12.64 -5.77 -34.38
N GLN A 5 -13.87 -5.27 -34.22
CA GLN A 5 -14.16 -4.11 -33.36
C GLN A 5 -13.94 -4.46 -31.88
N ILE A 6 -14.32 -5.67 -31.47
CA ILE A 6 -14.14 -6.15 -30.09
C ILE A 6 -12.64 -6.28 -29.77
N ILE A 7 -11.85 -6.84 -30.70
CA ILE A 7 -10.38 -6.96 -30.55
C ILE A 7 -9.74 -5.58 -30.48
N ALA A 8 -10.16 -4.63 -31.34
CA ALA A 8 -9.64 -3.26 -31.33
C ALA A 8 -9.94 -2.55 -29.99
N VAL A 9 -11.16 -2.66 -29.48
CA VAL A 9 -11.55 -2.08 -28.18
C VAL A 9 -10.79 -2.75 -27.03
N ALA A 10 -10.66 -4.08 -27.04
CA ALA A 10 -9.92 -4.83 -26.03
C ALA A 10 -8.43 -4.44 -26.00
N ALA A 11 -7.80 -4.28 -27.16
CA ALA A 11 -6.42 -3.83 -27.28
C ALA A 11 -6.22 -2.41 -26.74
N LEU A 12 -7.16 -1.49 -27.02
CA LEU A 12 -7.13 -0.12 -26.52
C LEU A 12 -7.22 -0.09 -24.98
N ILE A 13 -8.13 -0.88 -24.41
CA ILE A 13 -8.30 -1.00 -22.95
C ILE A 13 -7.03 -1.59 -22.32
N LEU A 14 -6.46 -2.65 -22.91
CA LEU A 14 -5.21 -3.25 -22.42
C LEU A 14 -4.04 -2.26 -22.46
N ALA A 15 -3.89 -1.47 -23.52
CA ALA A 15 -2.86 -0.44 -23.63
C ALA A 15 -3.00 0.62 -22.52
N LEU A 16 -4.24 1.09 -22.26
CA LEU A 16 -4.53 2.02 -21.16
C LEU A 16 -4.22 1.41 -19.78
N LEU A 17 -4.58 0.14 -19.56
CA LEU A 17 -4.29 -0.56 -18.31
C LEU A 17 -2.78 -0.72 -18.07
N LEU A 18 -2.03 -1.06 -19.11
CA LEU A 18 -0.56 -1.16 -19.05
C LEU A 18 0.08 0.20 -18.80
N MET A 19 -0.42 1.28 -19.42
CA MET A 19 0.08 2.63 -19.21
C MET A 19 -0.08 3.07 -17.74
N VAL A 20 -1.23 2.81 -17.12
CA VAL A 20 -1.46 3.10 -15.69
C VAL A 20 -0.55 2.24 -14.80
N LYS A 21 -0.35 0.96 -15.12
CA LYS A 21 0.59 0.07 -14.40
C LYS A 21 2.02 0.61 -14.47
N VAL A 22 2.51 0.95 -15.66
CA VAL A 22 3.87 1.49 -15.87
C VAL A 22 4.07 2.80 -15.11
N PHE A 23 3.10 3.73 -15.16
CA PHE A 23 3.17 4.98 -14.41
C PHE A 23 3.17 4.76 -12.89
N SER A 24 2.36 3.81 -12.40
CA SER A 24 2.28 3.48 -10.97
C SER A 24 3.53 2.76 -10.46
N LEU A 25 4.29 2.07 -11.31
CA LEU A 25 5.59 1.49 -10.96
C LEU A 25 6.71 2.55 -10.91
N GLN A 26 6.66 3.56 -11.78
CA GLN A 26 7.62 4.66 -11.79
C GLN A 26 7.52 5.52 -10.51
N GLY A 27 6.32 5.68 -9.94
CA GLY A 27 6.13 6.40 -8.67
C GLY A 27 6.95 5.83 -7.51
N LYS A 28 7.00 4.49 -7.39
CA LYS A 28 7.78 3.81 -6.33
C LYS A 28 9.29 3.95 -6.52
N VAL A 29 9.78 4.00 -7.76
CA VAL A 29 11.21 4.25 -8.06
C VAL A 29 11.58 5.72 -7.82
N ASN A 30 10.66 6.64 -8.12
CA ASN A 30 10.89 8.07 -7.93
C ASN A 30 10.92 8.47 -6.44
N GLU A 31 10.16 7.78 -5.59
CA GLU A 31 10.22 7.92 -4.12
C GLU A 31 11.56 7.38 -3.57
N LEU A 32 11.98 6.19 -4.01
CA LEU A 32 13.20 5.55 -3.53
C LEU A 32 14.49 6.33 -3.88
N ARG A 33 14.51 7.01 -5.02
CA ARG A 33 15.65 7.85 -5.43
C ARG A 33 15.76 9.13 -4.60
N SER A 34 14.66 9.58 -4.01
CA SER A 34 14.58 10.80 -3.19
C SER A 34 15.19 10.58 -1.80
N ASP A 35 15.02 9.39 -1.22
CA ASP A 35 15.53 9.05 0.12
C ASP A 35 17.07 8.94 0.16
N VAL A 36 17.68 8.42 -0.91
CA VAL A 36 19.15 8.30 -1.02
C VAL A 36 19.84 9.66 -1.10
N ALA A 37 19.17 10.67 -1.68
CA ALA A 37 19.68 12.04 -1.78
C ALA A 37 19.68 12.77 -0.42
N ARG A 38 18.77 12.41 0.50
CA ARG A 38 18.74 12.99 1.86
C ARG A 38 19.79 12.39 2.78
N LEU A 39 20.04 11.09 2.68
CA LEU A 39 21.06 10.42 3.49
C LEU A 39 22.49 10.87 3.17
N SER A 40 22.75 11.24 1.91
CA SER A 40 24.05 11.76 1.47
C SER A 40 24.33 13.19 1.96
N SER A 41 23.31 13.91 2.45
CA SER A 41 23.47 15.29 2.96
C SER A 41 23.80 15.38 4.46
N ILE A 42 23.84 14.26 5.19
CA ILE A 42 24.12 14.22 6.64
C ILE A 42 25.61 14.42 6.96
N ASN A 43 26.50 14.42 5.95
CA ASN A 43 27.94 14.45 6.17
C ASN A 43 28.55 15.86 6.36
N GLY A 44 27.77 16.86 6.79
CA GLY A 44 28.24 18.25 6.91
C GLY A 44 27.59 19.07 8.02
N HIS A 45 27.84 18.77 9.30
CA HIS A 45 27.56 19.70 10.41
C HIS A 45 28.54 19.49 11.60
N PRO A 46 29.62 20.27 11.72
CA PRO A 46 30.42 20.34 12.93
C PRO A 46 29.82 21.35 13.92
N GLY A 47 29.56 20.90 15.16
CA GLY A 47 29.49 21.73 16.36
C GLY A 47 28.15 22.44 16.68
N MET A 48 27.50 22.04 17.78
CA MET A 48 27.19 22.95 18.91
C MET A 48 26.55 22.18 20.10
N THR A 49 27.27 22.15 21.23
CA THR A 49 26.83 22.43 22.63
C THR A 49 25.55 21.74 23.19
N LYS A 50 25.44 21.22 24.41
CA LYS A 50 26.10 21.49 25.71
C LYS A 50 25.50 20.47 26.73
N SER A 51 26.31 19.98 27.66
CA SER A 51 25.96 19.64 29.07
C SER A 51 24.92 18.54 29.41
N ALA A 52 25.43 17.46 30.02
CA ALA A 52 24.77 16.45 30.86
C ALA A 52 24.10 17.05 32.13
N PRO A 53 23.33 16.33 33.01
CA PRO A 53 23.31 14.87 33.26
C PRO A 53 21.93 14.19 33.46
N ALA A 54 21.97 12.86 33.52
CA ALA A 54 20.85 11.93 33.74
C ALA A 54 20.30 11.95 35.19
N PRO A 55 19.05 11.49 35.37
CA PRO A 55 18.70 10.66 36.50
C PRO A 55 18.19 9.28 36.06
N LEU A 56 18.76 8.26 36.71
CA LEU A 56 18.41 6.85 36.63
C LEU A 56 16.93 6.66 36.98
N THR A 57 16.07 6.47 35.98
CA THR A 57 14.68 6.04 36.17
C THR A 57 14.52 4.61 35.66
N VAL A 58 14.24 3.73 36.61
CA VAL A 58 13.91 2.31 36.53
C VAL A 58 13.17 1.93 35.23
N PRO A 59 13.68 0.99 34.40
CA PRO A 59 12.91 0.49 33.26
C PRO A 59 11.83 -0.48 33.78
N LEU A 60 10.57 -0.07 33.68
CA LEU A 60 9.40 -0.93 33.83
C LEU A 60 9.33 -1.95 32.68
N PRO A 61 8.69 -3.12 32.90
CA PRO A 61 8.66 -4.22 31.95
C PRO A 61 7.69 -3.94 30.82
N TYR A 62 8.20 -3.56 29.65
CA TYR A 62 7.39 -3.50 28.44
C TYR A 62 7.36 -4.87 27.79
N ALA A 63 6.40 -5.67 28.24
CA ALA A 63 5.85 -6.74 27.44
C ALA A 63 5.24 -6.16 26.14
N TYR A 64 5.24 -7.01 25.11
CA TYR A 64 4.58 -6.84 23.80
C TYR A 64 5.32 -6.00 22.74
N SER A 65 6.31 -6.63 22.10
CA SER A 65 6.58 -6.37 20.67
C SER A 65 6.32 -7.65 19.88
N SER A 66 5.05 -8.02 19.82
CA SER A 66 4.49 -9.07 18.99
C SER A 66 3.31 -8.51 18.19
N GLY A 67 3.52 -7.33 17.56
CA GLY A 67 2.49 -6.59 16.81
C GLY A 67 2.84 -6.31 15.33
N ALA A 68 4.06 -6.56 14.88
CA ALA A 68 4.50 -6.12 13.55
C ALA A 68 3.89 -6.90 12.36
N ALA A 69 3.31 -8.08 12.60
CA ALA A 69 2.73 -8.91 11.53
C ALA A 69 1.20 -8.71 11.38
N VAL A 70 0.49 -8.31 12.43
CA VAL A 70 -0.96 -8.15 12.43
C VAL A 70 -1.43 -6.83 11.79
N THR A 71 -0.58 -5.81 11.75
CA THR A 71 -0.90 -4.51 11.13
C THR A 71 -1.11 -4.64 9.63
N ASN A 72 -0.26 -5.37 8.90
CA ASN A 72 -0.32 -5.40 7.43
C ASN A 72 -1.67 -5.88 6.88
N ASN A 73 -2.28 -6.90 7.50
CA ASN A 73 -3.60 -7.40 7.06
C ASN A 73 -4.74 -6.51 7.56
N ALA A 74 -4.67 -6.02 8.80
CA ALA A 74 -5.71 -5.15 9.36
C ALA A 74 -5.77 -3.78 8.65
N ASP A 75 -4.61 -3.21 8.29
CA ASP A 75 -4.50 -1.98 7.51
C ASP A 75 -5.05 -2.16 6.09
N LEU A 76 -4.78 -3.31 5.46
CA LEU A 76 -5.36 -3.66 4.16
C LEU A 76 -6.88 -3.79 4.24
N ASP A 77 -7.40 -4.50 5.23
CA ASP A 77 -8.84 -4.68 5.43
C ASP A 77 -9.54 -3.33 5.68
N ALA A 78 -8.95 -2.44 6.48
CA ALA A 78 -9.48 -1.10 6.72
C ALA A 78 -9.51 -0.25 5.43
N ARG A 79 -8.45 -0.35 4.61
CA ARG A 79 -8.36 0.35 3.33
C ARG A 79 -9.39 -0.17 2.31
N LEU A 80 -9.57 -1.48 2.26
CA LEU A 80 -10.61 -2.13 1.47
C LEU A 80 -12.00 -1.70 1.92
N LEU A 81 -12.27 -1.66 3.22
CA LEU A 81 -13.55 -1.23 3.77
C LEU A 81 -13.86 0.22 3.38
N SER A 82 -12.87 1.11 3.45
CA SER A 82 -13.00 2.49 2.99
C SER A 82 -13.39 2.56 1.51
N LEU A 83 -12.74 1.77 0.66
CA LEU A 83 -13.08 1.66 -0.76
C LEU A 83 -14.49 1.10 -1.01
N ILE A 84 -14.91 0.09 -0.23
CA ILE A 84 -16.25 -0.51 -0.32
C ILE A 84 -17.32 0.51 0.10
N SER A 85 -17.11 1.23 1.20
CA SER A 85 -18.05 2.26 1.70
C SER A 85 -18.25 3.41 0.71
N GLN A 86 -17.25 3.69 -0.12
CA GLN A 86 -17.30 4.68 -1.18
C GLN A 86 -17.94 4.14 -2.48
N GLY A 87 -18.44 2.91 -2.49
CA GLY A 87 -18.98 2.24 -3.68
C GLY A 87 -17.91 1.81 -4.70
N GLN A 88 -16.62 1.90 -4.36
CA GLN A 88 -15.49 1.64 -5.25
C GLN A 88 -15.00 0.19 -5.18
N LYS A 89 -15.92 -0.77 -5.22
CA LYS A 89 -15.65 -2.21 -5.05
C LYS A 89 -14.62 -2.77 -6.03
N ILE A 90 -14.63 -2.31 -7.29
CA ILE A 90 -13.64 -2.71 -8.31
C ILE A 90 -12.21 -2.33 -7.88
N LYS A 91 -12.03 -1.15 -7.25
CA LYS A 91 -10.73 -0.70 -6.77
C LYS A 91 -10.25 -1.51 -5.55
N ALA A 92 -11.17 -1.87 -4.65
CA ALA A 92 -10.87 -2.76 -3.52
C ALA A 92 -10.35 -4.13 -3.98
N ILE A 93 -11.01 -4.72 -5.00
CA ILE A 93 -10.58 -5.99 -5.61
C ILE A 93 -9.19 -5.86 -6.27
N LYS A 94 -8.92 -4.72 -6.91
CA LYS A 94 -7.61 -4.45 -7.51
C LYS A 94 -6.51 -4.37 -6.45
N GLU A 95 -6.73 -3.63 -5.37
CA GLU A 95 -5.77 -3.52 -4.26
C GLU A 95 -5.48 -4.87 -3.60
N MET A 96 -6.53 -5.64 -3.28
CA MET A 96 -6.37 -6.97 -2.68
C MET A 96 -5.52 -7.90 -3.56
N ARG A 97 -5.72 -7.81 -4.88
CA ARG A 97 -4.97 -8.59 -5.85
C ARG A 97 -3.52 -8.13 -5.98
N GLU A 98 -3.26 -6.82 -5.95
CA GLU A 98 -1.90 -6.27 -6.04
C GLU A 98 -1.09 -6.49 -4.75
N ALA A 99 -1.75 -6.47 -3.59
CA ALA A 99 -1.11 -6.74 -2.30
C ALA A 99 -0.78 -8.22 -2.09
N THR A 100 -1.68 -9.12 -2.50
CA THR A 100 -1.59 -10.56 -2.17
C THR A 100 -1.20 -11.44 -3.36
N ASN A 101 -1.13 -10.88 -4.58
CA ASN A 101 -0.92 -11.62 -5.84
C ASN A 101 -1.88 -12.82 -6.04
N MET A 102 -3.09 -12.74 -5.47
CA MET A 102 -4.11 -13.79 -5.58
C MET A 102 -4.86 -13.75 -6.92
N SER A 103 -5.65 -14.78 -7.20
CA SER A 103 -6.48 -14.81 -8.41
C SER A 103 -7.60 -13.77 -8.34
N LEU A 104 -8.17 -13.37 -9.50
CA LEU A 104 -9.26 -12.39 -9.55
C LEU A 104 -10.50 -12.89 -8.80
N LYS A 105 -10.76 -14.20 -8.86
CA LYS A 105 -11.88 -14.84 -8.16
C LYS A 105 -11.70 -14.72 -6.65
N ASP A 106 -10.52 -15.08 -6.14
CA ASP A 106 -10.25 -15.05 -4.70
C ASP A 106 -10.30 -13.62 -4.15
N ALA A 107 -9.77 -12.66 -4.90
CA ALA A 107 -9.81 -11.25 -4.51
C ALA A 107 -11.25 -10.72 -4.43
N LYS A 108 -12.11 -11.13 -5.36
CA LYS A 108 -13.53 -10.76 -5.34
C LYS A 108 -14.24 -11.39 -4.15
N ASP A 109 -14.06 -12.70 -3.95
CA ASP A 109 -14.71 -13.44 -2.88
C ASP A 109 -14.29 -12.90 -1.49
N TYR A 110 -13.03 -12.48 -1.34
CA TYR A 110 -12.54 -11.84 -0.12
C TYR A 110 -13.18 -10.47 0.15
N VAL A 111 -13.22 -9.59 -0.86
CA VAL A 111 -13.85 -8.26 -0.76
C VAL A 111 -15.36 -8.37 -0.50
N ASP A 112 -16.04 -9.34 -1.14
CA ASP A 112 -17.43 -9.64 -0.88
C ASP A 112 -17.64 -10.11 0.57
N GLY A 113 -16.80 -11.02 1.06
CA GLY A 113 -16.87 -11.50 2.44
C GLY A 113 -16.58 -10.41 3.48
N LEU A 114 -15.76 -9.42 3.14
CA LEU A 114 -15.54 -8.23 3.97
C LEU A 114 -16.76 -7.32 3.99
N ALA A 115 -17.36 -7.04 2.83
CA ALA A 115 -18.56 -6.21 2.71
C ALA A 115 -19.73 -6.80 3.52
N VAL A 116 -19.97 -8.11 3.35
CA VAL A 116 -21.05 -8.83 4.03
C VAL A 116 -20.88 -8.83 5.55
N ARG A 117 -19.65 -9.06 6.05
CA ARG A 117 -19.37 -9.01 7.50
C ARG A 117 -19.56 -7.62 8.11
N HIS A 118 -19.46 -6.56 7.31
CA HIS A 118 -19.57 -5.18 7.77
C HIS A 118 -20.86 -4.45 7.33
N GLY A 119 -21.78 -5.14 6.65
CA GLY A 119 -23.11 -4.62 6.31
C GLY A 119 -23.17 -3.66 5.12
N TYR A 120 -22.27 -3.82 4.14
CA TYR A 120 -22.23 -3.03 2.91
C TYR A 120 -22.73 -3.78 1.67
#